data_AF-F3PBD0-F1
#
_entry.id   AF-F3PBD0-F1
#
_cell.length_a   1.000
_cell.length_b   1.000
_cell.length_c   1.000
_cell.angle_alpha   90.00
_cell.angle_beta   90.00
_cell.angle_gamma   90.00
#
_symmetry.space_group_name_H-M   'P 1'
#
loop_
_entity.id
_entity.type
_entity.pdbx_description
1 polymer ?
#
loop_
_entity_poly.entity_id
_entity_poly.type
_entity_poly.pdbx_seq_one_letter_code
_entity_poly.pdbx_strand_id
1 'polypeptide(L)' 'MAQSQGHRPATPVSGAYVLQGSTVRRWIALAEIVADQTRDLVDVLNVFPVPDADTGTNVLLTLRSASDALHRLGRAA' A
#
# COMPACT_ATOMS: atom_id res chain seq x y z
N MET A 1 -18.74 -10.36 -24.18
CA MET A 1 -19.45 -9.77 -23.03
C MET A 1 -18.45 -8.90 -22.26
N ALA A 2 -18.19 -7.68 -22.75
CA ALA A 2 -17.33 -6.72 -22.06
C ALA A 2 -18.22 -5.90 -21.12
N GLN A 3 -18.10 -6.12 -19.82
CA GLN A 3 -18.77 -5.27 -18.84
C GLN A 3 -17.95 -3.98 -18.70
N SER A 4 -18.40 -2.92 -19.36
CA SER A 4 -17.99 -1.56 -19.12
C SER A 4 -18.31 -1.19 -17.67
N GLN A 5 -17.31 -1.26 -16.79
CA GLN A 5 -17.45 -0.69 -15.46
C GLN A 5 -17.55 0.83 -15.60
N GLY A 6 -18.77 1.36 -15.50
CA GLY A 6 -18.99 2.79 -15.40
C GLY A 6 -18.30 3.30 -14.14
N HIS A 7 -17.41 4.27 -14.29
CA HIS A 7 -16.88 5.08 -13.20
C HIS A 7 -18.07 5.75 -12.50
N ARG A 8 -18.63 5.13 -11.45
CA ARG A 8 -19.62 5.77 -10.60
C ARG A 8 -18.91 6.92 -9.91
N PRO A 9 -19.29 8.20 -10.14
CA PRO A 9 -18.73 9.29 -9.36
C PRO A 9 -19.11 9.02 -7.89
N ALA A 10 -18.10 8.81 -7.06
CA ALA A 10 -18.31 8.72 -5.62
C ALA A 10 -18.87 10.07 -5.17
N THR A 11 -20.04 10.05 -4.54
CA THR A 11 -20.60 11.25 -3.91
C THR A 11 -19.57 11.77 -2.92
N PRO A 12 -19.06 13.02 -3.05
CA PRO A 12 -18.07 13.53 -2.11
C PRO A 12 -18.68 13.51 -0.72
N VAL A 13 -18.14 12.69 0.18
CA VAL A 13 -18.46 12.82 1.60
C VAL A 13 -17.88 14.16 2.05
N SER A 14 -18.73 15.04 2.58
CA SER A 14 -18.29 16.39 2.96
C SER A 14 -17.17 16.27 4.01
N GLY A 15 -15.98 16.81 3.69
CA GLY A 15 -14.78 16.68 4.50
C GLY A 15 -13.76 15.61 4.07
N ALA A 16 -14.00 14.86 2.98
CA ALA A 16 -12.97 13.96 2.43
C ALA A 16 -11.89 14.71 1.62
N TYR A 17 -10.64 14.32 1.85
CA TYR A 17 -9.50 14.78 1.06
C TYR A 17 -9.24 13.80 -0.09
N VAL A 18 -9.18 14.32 -1.33
CA VAL A 18 -8.84 13.51 -2.51
C VAL A 18 -7.33 13.33 -2.57
N LEU A 19 -6.87 12.08 -2.45
CA LEU A 19 -5.47 11.72 -2.70
C LEU A 19 -5.22 11.56 -4.19
N GLN A 20 -4.23 12.30 -4.70
CA GLN A 20 -3.78 12.16 -6.09
C GLN A 20 -2.93 10.88 -6.24
N GLY A 21 -2.94 10.27 -7.43
CA GLY A 21 -2.15 9.07 -7.71
C GLY A 21 -0.66 9.26 -7.42
N SER A 22 -0.11 10.46 -7.70
CA SER A 22 1.28 10.81 -7.37
C SER A 22 1.56 10.81 -5.86
N THR A 23 0.59 11.23 -5.04
CA THR A 23 0.69 11.19 -3.58
C THR A 23 0.75 9.75 -3.08
N VAL A 24 -0.11 8.88 -3.61
CA VAL A 24 -0.11 7.45 -3.24
C VAL A 24 1.19 6.76 -3.65
N ARG A 25 1.72 7.05 -4.84
CA ARG A 25 3.02 6.53 -5.30
C ARG A 25 4.15 6.96 -4.39
N ARG A 26 4.21 8.24 -4.03
CA ARG A 26 5.23 8.76 -3.12
C ARG A 26 5.11 8.13 -1.73
N TRP A 27 3.89 7.95 -1.25
CA TRP A 27 3.63 7.31 0.04
C TRP A 27 4.11 5.86 0.06
N ILE A 28 3.78 5.06 -0.97
CA ILE A 28 4.26 3.66 -1.07
C ILE A 28 5.79 3.59 -1.11
N ALA A 29 6.45 4.46 -1.88
CA ALA A 29 7.92 4.48 -1.94
C ALA A 29 8.56 4.80 -0.57
N LEU A 30 7.99 5.75 0.18
CA LEU A 30 8.46 6.07 1.53
C LEU A 30 8.15 4.96 2.52
N ALA A 31 6.96 4.36 2.43
CA ALA A 31 6.55 3.25 3.28
C ALA A 31 7.45 2.03 3.09
N GLU A 32 7.84 1.71 1.85
CA GLU A 32 8.75 0.60 1.54
C GLU A 32 10.11 0.80 2.22
N ILE A 33 10.68 2.02 2.16
CA ILE A 33 11.94 2.36 2.85
C ILE A 33 11.81 2.18 4.37
N VAL A 34 10.73 2.71 4.96
CA VAL A 34 10.50 2.61 6.41
C VAL A 34 10.26 1.16 6.83
N ALA A 35 9.53 0.38 6.05
CA ALA A 35 9.27 -1.02 6.33
C ALA A 35 10.55 -1.86 6.24
N ASP A 36 11.43 -1.61 5.27
CA ASP A 36 12.71 -2.31 5.17
C ASP A 36 13.60 -2.03 6.38
N GLN A 37 13.59 -0.80 6.89
CA GLN A 37 14.34 -0.39 8.07
C GLN A 37 13.77 -0.90 9.39
N THR A 38 12.45 -1.12 9.46
CA THR A 38 11.75 -1.45 10.72
C THR A 38 11.24 -2.89 10.79
N ARG A 39 11.39 -3.72 9.74
CA ARG A 39 10.83 -5.08 9.69
C ARG A 39 11.22 -5.93 10.90
N ASP A 40 12.50 -5.95 11.28
CA ASP A 40 12.99 -6.79 12.37
C ASP A 40 12.39 -6.35 13.72
N LEU A 41 12.18 -5.04 13.90
CA LEU A 41 11.49 -4.50 15.08
C LEU A 41 10.02 -4.93 15.10
N VAL A 42 9.33 -4.85 13.97
CA VAL A 42 7.92 -5.25 13.84
C VAL A 42 7.75 -6.75 14.01
N ASP A 43 8.65 -7.56 13.45
CA ASP A 43 8.68 -9.01 13.60
C ASP A 43 8.77 -9.43 15.08
N VAL A 44 9.55 -8.69 15.89
CA VAL A 44 9.69 -8.95 17.34
C VAL A 44 8.49 -8.44 18.16
N LEU A 45 7.76 -7.43 17.68
CA LEU A 45 6.59 -6.88 18.38
C LEU A 45 5.34 -7.77 18.27
N ASN A 46 5.20 -8.55 17.19
CA ASN A 46 4.02 -9.40 16.99
C ASN A 46 4.09 -10.65 17.88
N VAL A 47 3.54 -10.55 19.09
CA VAL A 47 3.54 -11.63 20.11
C VAL A 47 2.17 -12.28 20.34
N PHE A 48 1.17 -12.07 19.48
CA PHE A 48 -0.18 -12.63 19.67
C PHE A 48 -0.86 -13.10 18.36
N PRO A 49 -1.55 -14.25 18.33
CA PRO A 49 -1.61 -15.32 19.35
C PRO A 49 -0.45 -16.33 19.24
N VAL A 50 0.34 -16.29 18.16
CA VAL A 50 1.52 -17.13 17.93
C VAL A 50 2.64 -16.22 17.38
N PRO A 51 3.85 -16.26 17.94
CA PRO A 51 4.99 -15.52 17.38
C PRO A 51 5.44 -16.24 16.09
N ASP A 52 4.95 -15.77 14.96
CA ASP A 52 5.44 -16.16 13.63
C ASP A 52 6.68 -15.36 13.22
N ALA A 53 6.92 -14.22 13.88
CA ALA A 53 8.06 -13.33 13.67
C ALA A 53 8.23 -12.95 12.19
N ASP A 54 7.11 -12.80 11.48
CA ASP A 54 7.11 -12.53 10.04
C ASP A 54 6.26 -11.30 9.65
N THR A 55 5.64 -10.61 10.61
CA THR A 55 4.71 -9.50 10.35
C THR A 55 5.38 -8.33 9.63
N GLY A 56 6.56 -7.90 10.08
CA GLY A 56 7.36 -6.88 9.43
C GLY A 56 7.82 -7.33 8.04
N THR A 57 8.22 -8.59 7.90
CA THR A 57 8.55 -9.19 6.60
C THR A 57 7.36 -9.17 5.64
N ASN A 58 6.17 -9.56 6.10
CA ASN A 58 4.93 -9.58 5.32
C ASN A 58 4.50 -8.16 4.89
N VAL A 59 4.65 -7.16 5.76
CA VAL A 59 4.41 -5.75 5.42
C VAL A 59 5.37 -5.26 4.33
N LEU A 60 6.66 -5.57 4.45
CA LEU A 60 7.67 -5.20 3.44
C LEU A 60 7.36 -5.84 2.08
N LEU A 61 7.02 -7.14 2.05
CA LEU A 61 6.65 -7.85 0.82
C LEU A 61 5.39 -7.28 0.17
N THR A 62 4.41 -6.88 0.98
CA THR A 62 3.19 -6.22 0.51
C THR A 62 3.50 -4.88 -0.16
N LEU A 63 4.35 -4.06 0.47
CA LEU A 63 4.73 -2.75 -0.06
C LEU A 63 5.57 -2.85 -1.35
N ARG A 64 6.51 -3.80 -1.41
CA ARG A 64 7.25 -4.12 -2.65
C ARG A 64 6.31 -4.53 -3.78
N SER A 65 5.35 -5.41 -3.48
CA SER A 65 4.36 -5.84 -4.47
C SER A 65 3.50 -4.68 -4.98
N ALA A 66 3.11 -3.74 -4.09
CA ALA A 66 2.38 -2.54 -4.48
C ALA A 66 3.23 -1.59 -5.33
N SER A 67 4.50 -1.39 -4.97
CA SER A 67 5.48 -0.61 -5.73
C SER A 67 5.64 -1.15 -7.15
N ASP A 68 5.80 -2.47 -7.30
CA ASP A 68 5.87 -3.15 -8.59
C ASP A 68 4.60 -2.98 -9.42
N ALA A 69 3.42 -3.10 -8.80
CA ALA A 69 2.15 -2.89 -9.48
C ALA A 69 2.02 -1.44 -9.99
N LEU A 70 2.42 -0.46 -9.17
CA LEU A 70 2.42 0.95 -9.57
C LEU A 70 3.39 1.24 -10.72
N HIS A 71 4.58 0.61 -10.73
CA HIS A 71 5.51 0.75 -11.84
C HIS A 71 4.91 0.25 -13.16
N ARG A 72 4.14 -0.85 -13.14
CA ARG A 72 3.47 -1.38 -14.34
C ARG A 72 2.35 -0.49 -14.87
N LEU A 73 1.69 0.30 -14.00
CA LEU A 73 0.63 1.23 -14.41
C LEU A 73 1.15 2.48 -15.17
N GLY A 74 2.46 2.74 -15.16
CA GLY A 74 3.03 3.96 -15.73
C GLY A 74 2.67 5.22 -14.93
N ARG A 75 3.22 6.39 -15.30
CA ARG A 75 3.07 7.65 -14.54
C ARG A 75 1.79 8.44 -14.83
N ALA A 76 1.03 8.04 -15.84
CA ALA A 76 -0.16 8.76 -16.32
C ALA A 76 -1.47 8.31 -15.65
N ALA A 77 -1.41 7.30 -14.76
CA ALA A 77 -2.52 6.82 -13.94
C ALA A 77 -2.46 7.38 -12.52
#